data_AF-A0A0F2RFV6-F1
#
_entry.id   AF-A0A0F2RFV6-F1
#
_cell.length_a   1.000
_cell.length_b   1.000
_cell.length_c   1.000
_cell.angle_alpha   90.00
_cell.angle_beta   90.00
_cell.angle_gamma   90.00
#
_symmetry.space_group_name_H-M   'P 1'
#
loop_
_entity.id
_entity.type
_entity.pdbx_description
1 polymer ?
#
loop_
_entity_poly.entity_id
_entity_poly.type
_entity_poly.pdbx_seq_one_letter_code
_entity_poly.pdbx_strand_id
1 'polypeptide(L)'
;MNESLPVLEILIVYSGGVMKRDPNSLIMSAIGGEISALPGFPDLRSIISGTCGAVIYMSADVQLVITSDECDRLCRHDLTQREYRSLKEKYGIFFEIHKDFYDPTFADALQAVQRRK
;
A
#
# COMPACT_ATOMS: atom_id res chain seq x y z
N MET A 1 -23.44 -4.23 24.74
CA MET A 1 -22.08 -4.75 24.57
C MET A 1 -21.36 -3.76 23.67
N ASN A 2 -20.34 -3.06 24.18
CA ASN A 2 -19.46 -2.25 23.33
C ASN A 2 -18.54 -3.24 22.61
N GLU A 3 -18.94 -3.70 21.43
CA GLU A 3 -18.03 -4.37 20.52
C GLU A 3 -17.12 -3.29 19.94
N SER A 4 -16.00 -3.04 20.61
CA SER A 4 -14.91 -2.26 20.02
C SER A 4 -14.47 -2.98 18.76
N LEU A 5 -14.65 -2.34 17.60
CA LEU A 5 -14.10 -2.85 16.35
C LEU A 5 -12.59 -3.07 16.53
N PRO A 6 -12.04 -4.20 16.04
CA PRO A 6 -10.61 -4.45 16.14
C PRO A 6 -9.85 -3.29 15.51
N VAL A 7 -8.78 -2.84 16.18
CA VAL A 7 -7.91 -1.79 15.63
C VAL A 7 -7.34 -2.33 14.32
N LEU A 8 -7.53 -1.59 13.24
CA LEU A 8 -6.93 -1.92 11.95
C LEU A 8 -5.41 -1.88 12.10
N GLU A 9 -4.78 -3.06 12.09
CA GLU A 9 -3.33 -3.23 12.19
C GLU A 9 -2.77 -3.50 10.80
N ILE A 10 -1.73 -2.75 10.44
CA ILE A 10 -0.99 -2.91 9.19
C ILE A 10 0.43 -3.33 9.56
N LEU A 11 0.91 -4.40 8.91
CA LEU A 11 2.23 -4.97 9.12
C LEU A 11 3.04 -4.87 7.82
N ILE A 12 4.29 -4.41 7.93
CA ILE A 12 5.26 -4.53 6.84
C ILE A 12 6.40 -5.40 7.34
N VAL A 13 6.52 -6.60 6.77
CA VAL A 13 7.61 -7.53 7.06
C VAL A 13 8.73 -7.28 6.05
N TYR A 14 9.93 -7.02 6.55
CA TYR A 14 11.12 -6.70 5.77
C TYR A 14 12.33 -7.44 6.34
N SER A 15 13.48 -7.42 5.66
CA SER A 15 14.64 -8.23 6.05
C SER A 15 15.23 -7.88 7.42
N GLY A 16 14.94 -6.67 7.93
CA GLY A 16 15.37 -6.20 9.25
C GLY A 16 14.34 -6.36 10.36
N GLY A 17 13.14 -6.90 10.08
CA GLY A 17 12.11 -7.11 11.10
C GLY A 17 10.68 -6.87 10.62
N VAL A 18 9.83 -6.44 11.55
CA VAL A 18 8.41 -6.16 11.29
C VAL A 18 8.08 -4.76 11.77
N MET A 19 7.56 -3.93 10.86
CA MET A 19 7.00 -2.62 11.17
C MET A 19 5.50 -2.78 11.38
N LYS A 20 5.01 -2.33 12.54
CA LYS A 20 3.58 -2.31 12.88
C LYS A 20 3.07 -0.88 12.91
N ARG A 21 1.94 -0.61 12.26
CA ARG A 21 1.32 0.72 12.20
C ARG A 21 -0.21 0.62 12.18
N ASP A 22 -0.87 1.64 12.71
CA ASP A 22 -2.24 1.98 12.33
C ASP A 22 -2.24 2.84 11.04
N PRO A 23 -3.38 3.07 10.38
CA PRO A 23 -3.43 3.83 9.13
C PRO A 23 -2.81 5.24 9.22
N ASN A 24 -3.01 5.96 10.32
CA ASN A 24 -2.47 7.32 10.48
C ASN A 24 -0.95 7.29 10.68
N SER A 25 -0.47 6.37 11.51
CA SER A 25 0.97 6.21 11.71
C SER A 25 1.66 5.70 10.42
N LEU A 26 0.97 4.90 9.61
CA LEU A 26 1.48 4.39 8.33
C LEU A 26 1.69 5.54 7.33
N ILE A 27 0.70 6.41 7.12
CA ILE A 27 0.84 7.54 6.21
C ILE A 27 1.97 8.48 6.66
N MET A 28 2.14 8.68 7.97
CA MET A 28 3.25 9.48 8.51
C MET A 28 4.61 8.84 8.24
N SER A 29 4.76 7.52 8.45
CA SER A 29 5.98 6.78 8.08
C SER A 29 6.26 6.84 6.58
N ALA A 30 5.22 6.78 5.75
CA ALA A 30 5.35 6.91 4.29
C ALA A 30 5.85 8.32 3.93
N ILE A 31 5.21 9.38 4.43
CA ILE A 31 5.61 10.78 4.21
C ILE A 31 7.06 11.02 4.68
N GLY A 32 7.44 10.42 5.82
CA GLY A 32 8.79 10.50 6.38
C GLY A 32 9.86 9.72 5.60
N GLY A 33 9.48 8.90 4.62
CA GLY A 33 10.40 8.07 3.84
C GLY A 33 10.89 6.81 4.58
N GLU A 34 10.27 6.47 5.71
CA GLU A 34 10.63 5.27 6.48
C GLU A 34 10.34 4.00 5.66
N ILE A 35 9.24 4.00 4.90
CA ILE A 35 8.79 2.81 4.14
C ILE A 35 9.74 2.51 2.98
N SER A 36 10.09 3.52 2.18
CA SER A 36 11.01 3.34 1.04
C SER A 36 12.43 2.95 1.49
N ALA A 37 12.83 3.33 2.71
CA ALA A 37 14.11 2.95 3.30
C ALA A 37 14.16 1.51 3.85
N LEU A 38 13.04 0.78 3.89
CA LEU A 38 13.02 -0.58 4.42
C LEU A 38 13.83 -1.53 3.52
N PRO A 39 14.76 -2.31 4.08
CA PRO A 39 15.51 -3.29 3.29
C PRO A 39 14.62 -4.51 3.01
N GLY A 40 14.28 -4.74 1.74
CA GLY A 40 13.53 -5.92 1.32
C GLY A 40 14.32 -7.23 1.41
N PHE A 41 13.64 -8.35 1.20
CA PHE A 41 14.27 -9.67 1.15
C PHE A 41 14.94 -9.90 -0.21
N PRO A 42 16.25 -10.23 -0.27
CA PRO A 42 16.99 -10.31 -1.53
C PRO A 42 16.38 -11.26 -2.57
N ASP A 43 15.85 -12.40 -2.13
CA ASP A 43 15.30 -13.43 -3.02
C ASP A 43 13.80 -13.28 -3.29
N LEU A 44 13.13 -12.34 -2.61
CA LEU A 44 11.69 -12.15 -2.73
C LEU A 44 11.39 -11.16 -3.85
N ARG A 45 10.51 -11.56 -4.78
CA ARG A 45 10.14 -10.77 -5.95
C ARG A 45 8.80 -10.08 -5.79
N SER A 46 8.74 -8.82 -6.21
CA SER A 46 7.48 -8.07 -6.28
C SER A 46 6.49 -8.76 -7.22
N ILE A 47 5.24 -8.86 -6.78
CA ILE A 47 4.12 -9.32 -7.60
C ILE A 47 3.69 -8.31 -8.66
N ILE A 48 4.17 -7.07 -8.58
CA ILE A 48 3.85 -6.01 -9.55
C ILE A 48 4.97 -5.87 -10.58
N SER A 49 6.19 -5.58 -10.14
CA SER A 49 7.32 -5.34 -11.06
C SER A 49 8.18 -6.56 -11.36
N GLY A 50 8.08 -7.64 -10.57
CA GLY A 50 8.99 -8.80 -10.66
C GLY A 50 10.39 -8.55 -10.07
N THR A 51 10.64 -7.34 -9.56
CA THR A 51 11.93 -6.92 -9.00
C THR A 51 12.21 -7.62 -7.67
N CYS A 52 13.44 -8.09 -7.49
CA CYS A 52 13.91 -8.66 -6.22
C CYS A 52 14.06 -7.58 -5.14
N GLY A 53 14.15 -7.98 -3.86
CA GLY A 53 14.20 -7.03 -2.75
C GLY A 53 12.79 -6.59 -2.31
N ALA A 54 11.80 -7.47 -2.38
CA ALA A 54 10.45 -7.17 -1.93
C ALA A 54 10.28 -7.26 -0.41
N VAL A 55 9.33 -6.50 0.12
CA VAL A 55 8.75 -6.59 1.46
C VAL A 55 7.38 -7.27 1.39
N ILE A 56 6.84 -7.65 2.54
CA ILE A 56 5.48 -8.21 2.64
C ILE A 56 4.62 -7.20 3.39
N TYR A 57 3.72 -6.52 2.67
CA TYR A 57 2.68 -5.68 3.25
C TYR A 57 1.48 -6.55 3.62
N MET A 58 0.94 -6.39 4.81
CA MET A 58 -0.23 -7.11 5.30
C MET A 58 -1.20 -6.13 5.97
N SER A 59 -2.47 -6.22 5.60
CA SER A 59 -3.59 -5.63 6.33
C SER A 59 -4.73 -6.65 6.42
N ALA A 60 -5.86 -6.28 7.02
CA ALA A 60 -6.96 -7.21 7.35
C ALA A 60 -7.34 -8.17 6.22
N ASP A 61 -7.40 -7.66 4.98
CA ASP A 61 -7.93 -8.40 3.83
C ASP A 61 -6.89 -8.70 2.74
N VAL A 62 -5.64 -8.26 2.91
CA VAL A 62 -4.64 -8.37 1.84
C VAL A 62 -3.24 -8.64 2.36
N GLN A 63 -2.52 -9.49 1.62
CA GLN A 63 -1.09 -9.70 1.75
C GLN A 63 -0.43 -9.49 0.39
N LEU A 64 0.46 -8.51 0.31
CA LEU A 64 1.13 -8.09 -0.92
C LEU A 64 2.64 -8.27 -0.77
N VAL A 65 3.25 -8.92 -1.76
CA VAL A 65 4.70 -9.04 -1.86
C VAL A 65 5.18 -8.01 -2.88
N ILE A 66 5.64 -6.86 -2.44
CA ILE A 66 5.94 -5.69 -3.29
C ILE A 66 7.25 -5.04 -2.86
N THR A 67 7.91 -4.25 -3.71
CA THR A 67 9.13 -3.54 -3.29
C THR A 67 8.80 -2.47 -2.25
N SER A 68 9.81 -2.03 -1.49
CA SER A 68 9.65 -0.92 -0.53
C SER A 68 9.12 0.35 -1.20
N ASP A 69 9.54 0.63 -2.44
CA ASP A 69 9.07 1.77 -3.21
C ASP A 69 7.61 1.63 -3.66
N GLU A 70 7.20 0.43 -4.10
CA GLU A 70 5.80 0.13 -4.43
C GLU A 70 4.92 0.20 -3.17
N CYS A 71 5.44 -0.26 -2.03
CA CYS A 71 4.78 -0.17 -0.74
C CYS A 71 4.61 1.28 -0.30
N ASP A 72 5.63 2.12 -0.44
CA ASP A 72 5.55 3.55 -0.13
C ASP A 72 4.48 4.24 -1.00
N ARG A 73 4.46 3.97 -2.31
CA ARG A 73 3.42 4.47 -3.22
C ARG A 73 2.02 3.99 -2.83
N LEU A 74 1.86 2.72 -2.48
CA LEU A 74 0.59 2.18 -1.98
C LEU A 74 0.12 2.96 -0.74
N CYS A 75 1.00 3.15 0.25
CA CYS A 75 0.68 3.82 1.51
C CYS A 75 0.38 5.32 1.33
N ARG A 76 0.94 5.96 0.30
CA ARG A 76 0.67 7.36 -0.08
C ARG A 76 -0.54 7.51 -1.01
N HIS A 77 -1.19 6.41 -1.38
CA HIS A 77 -2.19 6.35 -2.45
C HIS A 77 -1.70 6.97 -3.78
N ASP A 78 -0.42 6.79 -4.10
CA ASP A 78 0.28 7.31 -5.28
C ASP A 78 0.74 6.16 -6.19
N LEU A 79 -0.11 5.15 -6.37
CA LEU A 79 0.18 4.05 -7.28
C LEU A 79 0.17 4.57 -8.72
N THR A 80 1.14 4.11 -9.51
CA THR A 80 1.08 4.28 -10.96
C THR A 80 -0.09 3.49 -11.54
N GLN A 81 -0.59 3.91 -12.70
CA GLN A 81 -1.67 3.22 -13.42
C GLN A 81 -1.37 1.73 -13.63
N ARG A 82 -0.11 1.38 -13.92
CA ARG A 82 0.34 0.00 -14.08
C ARG A 82 0.21 -0.78 -12.77
N GLU A 83 0.69 -0.22 -11.66
CA GLU A 83 0.63 -0.86 -10.35
C GLU A 83 -0.81 -1.08 -9.89
N TYR A 84 -1.66 -0.06 -10.03
CA TYR A 84 -3.09 -0.17 -9.72
C TYR A 84 -3.74 -1.32 -10.51
N ARG A 85 -3.52 -1.39 -11.83
CA ARG A 85 -4.10 -2.44 -12.67
C ARG A 85 -3.62 -3.83 -12.25
N SER A 86 -2.31 -3.99 -12.02
CA SER A 86 -1.74 -5.27 -11.57
C SER A 86 -2.34 -5.73 -10.24
N LEU A 87 -2.54 -4.82 -9.28
CA LEU A 87 -3.15 -5.15 -8.00
C LEU A 87 -4.65 -5.46 -8.15
N LYS A 88 -5.38 -4.64 -8.92
CA LYS A 88 -6.82 -4.82 -9.16
C LYS A 88 -7.14 -6.13 -9.87
N GLU A 89 -6.35 -6.50 -10.89
CA GLU A 89 -6.54 -7.75 -11.63
C GLU A 89 -6.36 -8.98 -10.73
N LYS A 90 -5.45 -8.90 -9.76
CA LYS A 90 -5.09 -10.04 -8.91
C LYS A 90 -5.91 -10.13 -7.62
N TYR A 91 -6.24 -9.00 -6.99
CA TYR A 91 -6.88 -8.94 -5.68
C TYR A 91 -8.23 -8.24 -5.67
N GLY A 92 -8.66 -7.66 -6.80
CA GLY A 92 -9.81 -6.77 -6.83
C GLY A 92 -9.56 -5.44 -6.14
N ILE A 93 -10.65 -4.75 -5.78
CA ILE A 93 -10.62 -3.48 -5.05
C ILE A 93 -10.68 -3.81 -3.55
N PHE A 94 -9.69 -3.34 -2.78
CA PHE A 94 -9.64 -3.48 -1.33
C PHE A 94 -9.45 -2.11 -0.66
N PHE A 95 -9.47 -2.07 0.68
CA PHE A 95 -9.52 -0.82 1.44
C PHE A 95 -8.45 0.19 1.03
N GLU A 96 -7.21 -0.21 0.77
CA GLU A 96 -6.17 0.76 0.41
C GLU A 96 -6.28 1.30 -1.04
N ILE A 97 -7.12 0.66 -1.86
CA ILE A 97 -7.33 0.96 -3.28
C ILE A 97 -8.82 1.22 -3.51
N HIS A 98 -9.32 2.35 -3.03
CA HIS A 98 -10.74 2.70 -3.15
C HIS A 98 -11.10 3.39 -4.48
N LYS A 99 -12.35 3.21 -4.91
CA LYS A 99 -12.92 3.88 -6.11
C LYS A 99 -12.93 5.41 -6.01
N ASP A 100 -13.00 5.94 -4.80
CA ASP A 100 -13.02 7.39 -4.57
C ASP A 100 -11.67 8.02 -4.91
N PHE A 101 -10.59 7.22 -4.91
CA PHE A 101 -9.26 7.65 -5.33
C PHE A 101 -8.94 7.23 -6.76
N TYR A 102 -9.39 6.06 -7.21
CA TYR A 102 -9.05 5.52 -8.53
C TYR A 102 -10.29 5.18 -9.36
N ASP A 103 -10.37 5.72 -10.58
CA ASP A 103 -11.39 5.32 -11.54
C ASP A 103 -11.15 3.87 -11.99
N PRO A 104 -12.11 2.93 -11.79
CA PRO A 104 -11.89 1.53 -12.11
C PRO A 104 -11.83 1.24 -13.62
N THR A 105 -12.33 2.14 -14.47
CA THR A 105 -12.31 2.00 -15.93
C THR A 105 -10.96 2.41 -16.49
N PHE A 106 -10.46 3.57 -16.06
CA PHE A 106 -9.27 4.18 -16.62
C PHE A 106 -8.01 3.93 -15.78
N ALA A 107 -8.16 3.58 -14.50
CA ALA A 107 -7.10 3.48 -13.49
C ALA A 107 -6.40 4.82 -13.19
N ASP A 108 -7.11 5.93 -13.41
CA ASP A 108 -6.61 7.27 -13.11
C ASP A 108 -6.93 7.63 -11.66
N ALA A 109 -5.93 8.20 -10.96
CA ALA A 109 -6.13 8.74 -9.63
C ALA A 109 -6.84 10.11 -9.74
N LEU A 110 -8.13 10.16 -9.41
CA LEU A 110 -8.93 11.38 -9.51
C LEU A 110 -8.97 12.07 -8.14
N GLN A 111 -8.12 13.08 -7.92
CA GLN A 111 -8.34 14.01 -6.80
C GLN A 111 -9.48 14.98 -7.15
N ALA A 112 -10.41 15.19 -6.23
CA ALA A 112 -11.35 16.30 -6.35
C ALA A 112 -10.55 17.62 -6.34
N VAL A 113 -10.56 18.33 -7.48
CA VAL A 113 -9.95 19.65 -7.58
C VAL A 113 -10.72 20.59 -6.65
N GLN A 114 -10.25 20.79 -5.42
CA GLN A 114 -10.76 21.86 -4.57
C GLN A 114 -10.36 23.20 -5.21
N ARG A 115 -11.24 23.75 -6.05
CA ARG A 115 -11.18 25.17 -6.39
C ARG A 115 -11.47 25.95 -5.11
N ARG A 116 -10.43 26.42 -4.44
CA ARG A 116 -10.55 27.48 -3.43
C ARG A 116 -11.23 28.66 -4.13
N LYS A 117 -12.44 29.01 -3.69
CA LYS A 117 -13.06 30.31 -4.00
C LYS A 117 -12.43 31.36 -3.10
#